data_AF-A0A925E0H4-F1
#
_entry.id   AF-A0A925E0H4-F1
#
_cell.length_a   1.000
_cell.length_b   1.000
_cell.length_c   1.000
_cell.angle_alpha   90.00
_cell.angle_beta   90.00
_cell.angle_gamma   90.00
#
_symmetry.space_group_name_H-M   'P 1'
#
loop_
_entity.id
_entity.type
_entity.pdbx_description
1 polymer ?
#
loop_
_entity_poly.entity_id
_entity_poly.type
_entity_poly.pdbx_seq_one_letter_code
_entity_poly.pdbx_strand_id
1 'polypeptide(L)'
;MSQQTTSYEDEITYCEVHPDRETGLRCNKCNRLMCAQCAVSTPVGYRCRECVRRVEDKFYSGTTADYIVAGLICAALTAVASGIISAIGFILLAIFIGFPAGGLISEAALRATQRRRGRYSGDVGVASVLVGALVGVVVQVYSAYQNLFGDVLRLAANAGISAEQLRVEMGIPSFSRFLIDDLTTSWGVLIFVGLAAYAVYSRMKS
;
A
#
# COMPACT_ATOMS: atom_id res chain seq x y z
N MET A 1 60.92 -27.17 -32.41
CA MET A 1 59.68 -26.85 -31.67
C MET A 1 59.98 -25.66 -30.77
N SER A 2 59.77 -24.44 -31.26
CA SER A 2 60.00 -23.19 -30.55
C SER A 2 58.83 -22.90 -29.61
N GLN A 3 59.11 -22.83 -28.30
CA GLN A 3 58.14 -22.43 -27.28
C GLN A 3 57.92 -20.92 -27.38
N GLN A 4 56.72 -20.49 -27.79
CA GLN A 4 56.28 -19.10 -27.64
C GLN A 4 55.86 -18.90 -26.19
N THR A 5 56.73 -18.28 -25.40
CA THR A 5 56.37 -17.64 -24.13
C THR A 5 55.54 -16.41 -24.46
N THR A 6 54.22 -16.53 -24.44
CA THR A 6 53.32 -15.36 -24.43
C THR A 6 53.44 -14.72 -23.05
N SER A 7 54.14 -13.60 -22.96
CA SER A 7 54.05 -12.69 -21.82
C SER A 7 52.62 -12.19 -21.75
N TYR A 8 51.81 -12.76 -20.85
CA TYR A 8 50.51 -12.20 -20.49
C TYR A 8 50.81 -10.91 -19.69
N GLU A 9 50.85 -9.76 -20.39
CA GLU A 9 50.51 -8.50 -19.74
C GLU A 9 49.06 -8.68 -19.28
N ASP A 10 48.88 -8.94 -17.99
CA ASP A 10 47.56 -9.11 -17.38
C ASP A 10 46.89 -7.73 -17.48
N GLU A 11 46.10 -7.53 -18.54
CA GLU A 11 45.41 -6.27 -18.80
C GLU A 11 44.41 -6.08 -17.66
N ILE A 12 44.82 -5.29 -16.67
CA ILE A 12 44.07 -5.07 -15.44
C ILE A 12 42.76 -4.39 -15.84
N THR A 13 41.67 -5.14 -15.73
CA THR A 13 40.34 -4.67 -16.07
C THR A 13 39.63 -4.18 -14.83
N TYR A 14 38.89 -3.08 -14.95
CA TYR A 14 38.20 -2.44 -13.84
C TYR A 14 36.70 -2.62 -13.95
N CYS A 15 36.01 -2.56 -12.82
CA CYS A 15 34.55 -2.59 -12.81
C CYS A 15 33.99 -1.32 -13.44
N GLU A 16 33.08 -1.46 -14.40
CA GLU A 16 32.46 -0.30 -15.07
C GLU A 16 31.63 0.59 -14.13
N VAL A 17 31.24 0.09 -12.95
CA VAL A 17 30.51 0.86 -11.93
C VAL A 17 31.48 1.43 -10.89
N HIS A 18 32.58 0.73 -10.63
CA HIS A 18 33.57 1.09 -9.61
C HIS A 18 34.96 1.07 -10.26
N PRO A 19 35.40 2.20 -10.85
CA PRO A 19 36.69 2.29 -11.54
C PRO A 19 37.87 1.94 -10.65
N ASP A 20 37.74 2.12 -9.34
CA ASP A 20 38.79 1.88 -8.35
C ASP A 20 39.00 0.39 -8.03
N ARG A 21 38.24 -0.51 -8.66
CA ARG A 21 38.26 -1.95 -8.36
C ARG A 21 38.59 -2.79 -9.57
N GLU A 22 39.73 -3.46 -9.47
CA GLU A 22 40.18 -4.47 -10.41
C GLU A 22 39.23 -5.68 -10.39
N THR A 23 38.91 -6.22 -11.56
CA THR A 23 38.00 -7.34 -11.68
C THR A 23 38.18 -8.12 -12.97
N GLY A 24 38.25 -9.45 -12.86
CA GLY A 24 38.12 -10.37 -13.99
C GLY A 24 36.70 -10.89 -14.22
N LEU A 25 35.72 -10.48 -13.40
CA LEU A 25 34.35 -11.02 -13.49
C LEU A 25 33.57 -10.33 -14.61
N ARG A 26 32.91 -11.15 -15.44
CA ARG A 26 32.08 -10.70 -16.57
C ARG A 26 30.67 -11.28 -16.49
N CYS A 27 29.69 -10.51 -16.95
CA CYS A 27 28.30 -10.96 -16.98
C CYS A 27 28.10 -12.07 -18.02
N ASN A 28 27.45 -13.18 -17.65
CA ASN A 28 27.16 -14.25 -18.63
C ASN A 28 26.24 -13.83 -19.81
N LYS A 29 25.55 -12.69 -19.71
CA LYS A 29 24.56 -12.25 -20.69
C LYS A 29 25.03 -11.07 -21.55
N CYS A 30 25.66 -10.08 -20.93
CA CYS A 30 26.10 -8.86 -21.63
C CYS A 30 27.62 -8.67 -21.64
N ASN A 31 28.40 -9.61 -21.07
CA ASN A 31 29.86 -9.55 -20.95
C ASN A 31 30.46 -8.31 -20.25
N ARG A 32 29.60 -7.50 -19.63
CA ARG A 32 29.96 -6.33 -18.81
C ARG A 32 30.89 -6.70 -17.66
N LEU A 33 31.95 -5.92 -17.45
CA LEU A 33 32.90 -6.10 -16.34
C LEU A 33 32.27 -5.63 -15.01
N MET A 34 32.37 -6.46 -13.97
CA MET A 34 31.75 -6.16 -12.67
C MET A 34 32.56 -6.69 -11.50
N CYS A 35 32.69 -5.92 -10.43
CA CYS A 35 33.28 -6.43 -9.19
C CYS A 35 32.36 -7.42 -8.47
N ALA A 36 32.89 -8.18 -7.52
CA ALA A 36 32.13 -9.15 -6.73
C ALA A 36 30.90 -8.55 -6.00
N GLN A 37 30.93 -7.26 -5.65
CA GLN A 37 29.77 -6.57 -5.06
C GLN A 37 28.64 -6.25 -6.06
N CYS A 38 29.00 -6.09 -7.33
CA CYS A 38 28.06 -5.85 -8.42
C CYS A 38 27.48 -7.15 -9.00
N ALA A 39 28.12 -8.29 -8.75
CA ALA A 39 27.70 -9.60 -9.21
C ALA A 39 26.49 -10.12 -8.43
N VAL A 40 25.47 -10.57 -9.15
CA VAL A 40 24.31 -11.27 -8.60
C VAL A 40 24.45 -12.75 -8.95
N SER A 41 24.42 -13.61 -7.94
CA SER A 41 24.44 -15.06 -8.14
C SER A 41 23.11 -15.53 -8.74
N THR A 42 23.20 -16.28 -9.83
CA THR A 42 22.07 -16.93 -10.49
C THR A 42 22.38 -18.41 -10.69
N PRO A 43 21.39 -19.28 -10.94
CA PRO A 43 21.62 -20.72 -11.12
C PRO A 43 22.61 -21.08 -12.24
N VAL A 44 22.83 -20.15 -13.19
CA VAL A 44 23.70 -20.33 -14.36
C VAL A 44 25.00 -19.50 -14.24
N GLY A 45 25.35 -19.04 -13.03
CA GLY A 45 26.53 -18.22 -12.75
C GLY A 45 26.21 -16.77 -12.39
N TYR A 46 27.14 -15.86 -12.64
CA TYR A 46 27.02 -14.45 -12.24
C TYR A 46 26.39 -13.57 -13.33
N ARG A 47 25.44 -12.71 -12.91
CA ARG A 47 24.82 -11.68 -13.77
C ARG A 47 24.97 -10.28 -13.17
N CYS A 48 25.03 -9.27 -14.04
CA CYS A 48 25.02 -7.87 -13.61
C CYS A 48 23.61 -7.47 -13.14
N ARG A 49 23.55 -6.50 -12.23
CA ARG A 49 22.29 -5.97 -11.69
C ARG A 49 21.34 -5.45 -12.77
N GLU A 50 21.85 -4.85 -13.84
CA GLU A 50 21.02 -4.39 -14.97
C GLU A 50 20.35 -5.54 -15.73
N CYS A 51 21.07 -6.62 -15.97
CA CYS A 51 20.51 -7.80 -16.65
C CYS A 51 19.44 -8.46 -15.79
N VAL A 52 19.62 -8.47 -14.47
CA VAL A 52 18.62 -8.98 -13.51
C VAL A 52 17.40 -8.06 -13.48
N ARG A 53 17.59 -6.74 -13.31
CA ARG A 53 16.51 -5.74 -13.34
C ARG A 53 15.71 -5.80 -14.62
N ARG A 54 16.35 -5.92 -15.79
CA ARG A 54 15.64 -6.03 -17.08
C ARG A 54 14.77 -7.29 -17.18
N VAL A 55 15.15 -8.37 -16.49
CA VAL A 55 14.31 -9.57 -16.40
C VAL A 55 13.16 -9.31 -15.44
N GLU A 56 13.41 -8.68 -14.28
CA GLU A 56 12.37 -8.25 -13.34
C GLU A 56 11.34 -7.31 -14.01
N ASP A 57 11.78 -6.33 -14.78
CA ASP A 57 10.93 -5.35 -15.48
C ASP A 57 10.01 -5.99 -16.53
N LYS A 58 10.40 -7.14 -17.09
CA LYS A 58 9.50 -7.91 -17.98
C LYS A 58 8.35 -8.57 -17.21
N PHE A 59 8.54 -8.88 -15.94
CA PHE A 59 7.49 -9.42 -15.06
C PHE A 59 6.70 -8.30 -14.37
N TYR A 60 7.31 -7.14 -14.14
CA TYR A 60 6.68 -5.96 -13.55
C TYR A 60 6.36 -4.90 -14.61
N SER A 61 5.28 -5.11 -15.37
CA SER A 61 4.77 -4.17 -16.38
C SER A 61 3.81 -3.11 -15.82
N GLY A 62 3.78 -2.93 -14.50
CA GLY A 62 2.93 -1.95 -13.83
C GLY A 62 3.34 -0.53 -14.18
N THR A 63 2.46 0.17 -14.88
CA THR A 63 2.61 1.60 -15.19
C THR A 63 2.22 2.43 -13.96
N THR A 64 2.70 3.67 -13.85
CA THR A 64 2.28 4.57 -12.74
C THR A 64 0.75 4.71 -12.66
N ALA A 65 0.07 4.69 -13.80
CA ALA A 65 -1.40 4.70 -13.87
C ALA A 65 -2.04 3.47 -13.20
N ASP A 66 -1.43 2.29 -13.29
CA ASP A 66 -1.96 1.06 -12.69
C ASP A 66 -1.94 1.16 -11.15
N TYR A 67 -0.92 1.78 -10.57
CA TYR A 67 -0.86 2.03 -9.12
C TYR A 67 -1.96 2.99 -8.66
N ILE A 68 -2.21 4.06 -9.41
CA ILE A 68 -3.25 5.05 -9.08
C ILE A 68 -4.63 4.40 -9.18
N VAL A 69 -4.91 3.67 -10.26
CA VAL A 69 -6.21 3.00 -10.47
C VAL A 69 -6.45 1.94 -9.39
N ALA A 70 -5.47 1.08 -9.11
CA ALA A 70 -5.59 0.08 -8.04
C ALA A 70 -5.79 0.73 -6.68
N GLY A 71 -5.03 1.80 -6.38
CA GLY A 71 -5.14 2.52 -5.12
C GLY A 71 -6.51 3.18 -4.93
N LEU A 72 -7.02 3.87 -5.95
CA LEU A 72 -8.35 4.50 -5.91
C LEU A 72 -9.46 3.48 -5.69
N ILE A 73 -9.41 2.33 -6.36
CA ILE A 73 -10.40 1.25 -6.20
C ILE A 73 -10.32 0.67 -4.79
N CYS A 74 -9.12 0.37 -4.29
CA CYS A 74 -8.92 -0.11 -2.93
C CYS A 74 -9.46 0.89 -1.91
N ALA A 75 -9.08 2.17 -2.01
CA ALA A 75 -9.52 3.21 -1.08
C ALA A 75 -11.04 3.39 -1.11
N ALA A 76 -11.66 3.46 -2.30
CA ALA A 76 -13.10 3.66 -2.44
C ALA A 76 -13.89 2.49 -1.86
N LEU A 77 -13.54 1.24 -2.21
CA LEU A 77 -14.24 0.07 -1.71
C LEU A 77 -14.04 -0.12 -0.20
N THR A 78 -12.84 0.14 0.31
CA THR A 78 -12.59 0.08 1.75
C THR A 78 -13.36 1.17 2.50
N ALA A 79 -13.47 2.39 1.96
CA ALA A 79 -14.24 3.46 2.60
C ALA A 79 -15.72 3.09 2.74
N VAL A 80 -16.31 2.50 1.70
CA VAL A 80 -17.70 2.02 1.78
C VAL A 80 -17.83 0.89 2.81
N ALA A 81 -16.93 -0.09 2.76
CA ALA A 81 -16.98 -1.23 3.68
C ALA A 81 -16.75 -0.82 5.15
N SER A 82 -15.78 0.06 5.43
CA SER A 82 -15.50 0.52 6.79
C SER A 82 -16.62 1.39 7.34
N GLY A 83 -17.24 2.25 6.51
CA GLY A 83 -18.40 3.04 6.90
C GLY A 83 -19.60 2.15 7.29
N ILE A 84 -19.88 1.12 6.49
CA ILE A 84 -20.97 0.16 6.80
C ILE A 84 -20.66 -0.61 8.10
N ILE A 85 -19.43 -1.08 8.28
CA ILE A 85 -19.05 -1.85 9.47
C ILE A 85 -19.08 -0.98 10.73
N SER A 86 -18.62 0.27 10.63
CA SER A 86 -18.72 1.27 11.70
C SER A 86 -20.19 1.56 12.06
N ALA A 87 -21.09 1.61 11.07
CA ALA A 87 -22.52 1.81 11.32
C ALA A 87 -23.19 0.65 12.09
N ILE A 88 -22.77 -0.59 11.82
CA ILE A 88 -23.38 -1.79 12.43
C ILE A 88 -22.86 -2.04 13.85
N GLY A 89 -21.58 -1.73 14.12
CA GLY A 89 -20.97 -1.89 15.45
C GLY A 89 -20.81 -3.34 15.93
N PHE A 90 -21.11 -4.34 15.10
CA PHE A 90 -21.07 -5.76 15.50
C PHE A 90 -19.70 -6.39 15.21
N ILE A 91 -18.93 -6.67 16.27
CA ILE A 91 -17.54 -7.14 16.18
C ILE A 91 -17.38 -8.48 15.46
N LEU A 92 -18.33 -9.42 15.62
CA LEU A 92 -18.24 -10.72 14.95
C LEU A 92 -18.37 -10.57 13.43
N LEU A 93 -19.19 -9.63 12.95
CA LEU A 93 -19.31 -9.35 11.51
C LEU A 93 -17.96 -8.95 10.90
N ALA A 94 -17.21 -8.09 11.59
CA ALA A 94 -15.91 -7.61 11.14
C ALA A 94 -14.89 -8.76 10.95
N ILE A 95 -14.91 -9.76 11.83
CA ILE A 95 -14.03 -10.92 11.74
C ILE A 95 -14.40 -11.81 10.55
N PHE A 96 -15.70 -12.11 10.39
CA PHE A 96 -16.18 -12.98 9.31
C PHE A 96 -16.06 -12.33 7.92
N ILE A 97 -16.27 -11.01 7.83
CA ILE A 97 -16.27 -10.28 6.55
C ILE A 97 -14.89 -9.75 6.17
N GLY A 98 -13.97 -9.56 7.13
CA GLY A 98 -12.65 -8.97 6.87
C GLY A 98 -11.87 -9.64 5.73
N PHE A 99 -11.72 -10.96 5.79
CA PHE A 99 -11.03 -11.72 4.75
C PHE A 99 -11.77 -11.73 3.39
N PRO A 100 -13.08 -12.07 3.32
CA PRO A 100 -13.84 -12.00 2.08
C PRO A 100 -13.82 -10.61 1.43
N ALA A 101 -14.02 -9.55 2.22
CA ALA A 101 -14.02 -8.18 1.74
C ALA A 101 -12.64 -7.79 1.20
N GLY A 102 -11.56 -8.04 1.94
CA GLY A 102 -10.21 -7.78 1.47
C GLY A 102 -9.86 -8.55 0.18
N GLY A 103 -10.36 -9.79 0.06
CA GLY A 103 -10.27 -10.58 -1.16
C GLY A 103 -11.02 -9.95 -2.33
N LEU A 104 -12.25 -9.49 -2.13
CA LEU A 104 -13.05 -8.84 -3.17
C LEU A 104 -12.44 -7.50 -3.61
N ILE A 105 -11.97 -6.69 -2.65
CA ILE A 105 -11.33 -5.39 -2.91
C ILE A 105 -10.09 -5.58 -3.78
N SER A 106 -9.22 -6.52 -3.41
CA SER A 106 -8.00 -6.82 -4.17
C SER A 106 -8.29 -7.42 -5.55
N GLU A 107 -9.29 -8.30 -5.69
CA GLU A 107 -9.68 -8.84 -7.00
C GLU A 107 -10.26 -7.74 -7.90
N ALA A 108 -11.06 -6.82 -7.37
CA ALA A 108 -11.60 -5.70 -8.14
C ALA A 108 -10.48 -4.77 -8.65
N ALA A 109 -9.54 -4.40 -7.77
CA ALA A 109 -8.39 -3.59 -8.14
C ALA A 109 -7.52 -4.29 -9.19
N LEU A 110 -7.22 -5.59 -9.03
CA LEU A 110 -6.43 -6.36 -9.99
C LEU A 110 -7.14 -6.53 -11.34
N ARG A 111 -8.47 -6.70 -11.36
CA ARG A 111 -9.21 -6.77 -12.62
C ARG A 111 -9.15 -5.45 -13.39
N ALA A 112 -9.26 -4.32 -12.68
CA ALA A 112 -9.17 -3.00 -13.30
C ALA A 112 -7.79 -2.72 -13.90
N THR A 113 -6.71 -3.21 -13.29
CA THR A 113 -5.33 -3.06 -13.81
C THR A 113 -4.90 -4.18 -14.75
N GLN A 114 -5.83 -4.98 -15.31
CA GLN A 114 -5.52 -6.11 -16.19
C GLN A 114 -4.56 -7.13 -15.55
N ARG A 115 -4.62 -7.27 -14.22
CA ARG A 115 -3.73 -8.10 -13.40
C ARG A 115 -2.25 -7.77 -13.56
N ARG A 116 -1.92 -6.55 -13.99
CA ARG A 116 -0.54 -6.06 -14.01
C ARG A 116 -0.08 -5.86 -12.57
N ARG A 117 0.92 -6.63 -12.18
CA ARG A 117 1.53 -6.56 -10.85
C ARG A 117 2.81 -5.75 -10.95
N GLY A 118 3.00 -4.86 -9.99
CA GLY A 118 4.21 -4.04 -9.90
C GLY A 118 4.93 -4.34 -8.59
N ARG A 119 6.20 -3.98 -8.48
CA ARG A 119 6.99 -4.25 -7.26
C ARG A 119 6.37 -3.67 -5.98
N TYR A 120 5.71 -2.51 -6.09
CA TYR A 120 5.09 -1.79 -4.99
C TYR A 120 3.55 -1.93 -4.91
N SER A 121 2.93 -2.84 -5.67
CA SER A 121 1.46 -2.93 -5.72
C SER A 121 0.85 -3.32 -4.37
N GLY A 122 1.54 -4.17 -3.61
CA GLY A 122 1.12 -4.53 -2.25
C GLY A 122 1.13 -3.37 -1.27
N ASP A 123 2.21 -2.57 -1.27
CA ASP A 123 2.37 -1.42 -0.37
C ASP A 123 1.34 -0.33 -0.67
N VAL A 124 1.12 -0.03 -1.96
CA VAL A 124 0.08 0.91 -2.41
C VAL A 124 -1.31 0.41 -2.03
N GLY A 125 -1.58 -0.89 -2.16
CA GLY A 125 -2.84 -1.49 -1.74
C GLY A 125 -3.11 -1.29 -0.25
N VAL A 126 -2.14 -1.57 0.61
CA VAL A 126 -2.26 -1.37 2.07
C VAL A 126 -2.46 0.10 2.43
N ALA A 127 -1.65 0.99 1.88
CA ALA A 127 -1.81 2.43 2.12
C ALA A 127 -3.22 2.90 1.73
N SER A 128 -3.74 2.42 0.61
CA SER A 128 -5.08 2.75 0.14
C SER A 128 -6.19 2.20 1.03
N VAL A 129 -6.03 0.98 1.56
CA VAL A 129 -6.96 0.40 2.54
C VAL A 129 -7.00 1.24 3.82
N LEU A 130 -5.85 1.67 4.35
CA LEU A 130 -5.80 2.49 5.56
C LEU A 130 -6.47 3.86 5.34
N VAL A 131 -6.15 4.51 4.21
CA VAL A 131 -6.76 5.81 3.85
C VAL A 131 -8.26 5.66 3.63
N GLY A 132 -8.69 4.66 2.86
CA GLY A 132 -10.10 4.37 2.62
C GLY A 132 -10.84 4.10 3.92
N ALA A 133 -10.28 3.27 4.78
CA ALA A 133 -10.86 2.94 6.07
C ALA A 133 -11.11 4.18 6.93
N LEU A 134 -10.09 5.04 7.06
CA LEU A 134 -10.18 6.30 7.79
C LEU A 134 -11.28 7.20 7.22
N VAL A 135 -11.30 7.37 5.89
CA VAL A 135 -12.33 8.18 5.21
C VAL A 135 -13.72 7.64 5.50
N GLY A 136 -13.93 6.33 5.37
CA GLY A 136 -15.23 5.71 5.61
C GLY A 136 -15.73 5.88 7.05
N VAL A 137 -14.84 5.72 8.04
CA VAL A 137 -15.17 5.94 9.45
C VAL A 137 -15.51 7.39 9.72
N VAL A 138 -14.68 8.33 9.25
CA VAL A 138 -14.92 9.77 9.44
C VAL A 138 -16.25 10.18 8.82
N VAL A 139 -16.56 9.71 7.61
CA VAL A 139 -17.83 9.98 6.93
C VAL A 139 -19.01 9.40 7.73
N GLN A 140 -18.88 8.18 8.23
CA GLN A 140 -19.93 7.53 9.02
C GLN A 140 -20.17 8.21 10.37
N VAL A 141 -19.11 8.57 11.09
CA VAL A 141 -19.21 9.28 12.36
C VAL A 141 -19.81 10.67 12.13
N TYR A 142 -19.41 11.35 11.06
CA TYR A 142 -19.98 12.65 10.69
C TYR A 142 -21.47 12.55 10.35
N SER A 143 -21.88 11.55 9.57
CA SER A 143 -23.30 11.34 9.25
C SER A 143 -24.11 11.03 10.51
N ALA A 144 -23.60 10.18 11.41
CA ALA A 144 -24.22 9.86 12.68
C ALA A 144 -24.37 11.12 13.57
N TYR A 145 -23.32 11.93 13.67
CA TYR A 145 -23.35 13.18 14.44
C TYR A 145 -24.39 14.18 13.90
N GLN A 146 -24.46 14.34 12.58
CA GLN A 146 -25.46 15.20 11.93
C GLN A 146 -26.88 14.70 12.14
N ASN A 147 -27.12 13.39 12.11
CA ASN A 147 -28.45 12.83 12.35
C ASN A 147 -28.89 12.99 13.82
N LEU A 148 -27.96 12.92 14.78
CA LEU A 148 -28.25 13.05 16.20
C LEU A 148 -28.41 14.50 16.65
N PHE A 149 -27.51 15.39 16.22
CA PHE A 149 -27.38 16.75 16.74
C PHE A 149 -27.62 17.83 15.69
N GLY A 150 -27.71 17.48 14.41
CA GLY A 150 -27.77 18.45 13.31
C GLY A 150 -28.99 19.37 13.38
N ASP A 151 -30.17 18.83 13.69
CA ASP A 151 -31.39 19.64 13.81
C ASP A 151 -31.32 20.62 14.98
N VAL A 152 -30.80 20.16 16.12
CA VAL A 152 -30.59 20.98 17.32
C VAL A 152 -29.58 22.09 17.04
N LEU A 153 -28.47 21.76 16.37
CA LEU A 153 -27.43 22.73 15.98
C LEU A 153 -27.94 23.75 14.96
N ARG A 154 -28.80 23.34 14.01
CA ARG A 154 -29.42 24.23 13.02
C ARG A 154 -30.42 25.19 13.67
N LEU A 155 -31.27 24.69 14.57
CA LEU A 155 -32.21 25.52 15.32
C LEU A 155 -31.49 26.53 16.21
N ALA A 156 -30.44 26.09 16.90
CA ALA A 156 -29.60 26.97 17.71
C ALA A 156 -28.91 28.07 16.90
N ALA A 157 -28.35 27.71 15.74
CA ALA A 157 -27.71 28.67 14.84
C ALA A 157 -28.71 29.72 14.34
N ASN A 158 -29.93 29.32 13.99
CA ASN A 158 -31.00 30.25 13.58
C ASN A 158 -31.50 31.13 14.73
N ALA A 159 -31.42 30.64 15.98
CA ALA A 159 -31.74 31.40 17.19
C ALA A 159 -30.60 32.34 17.65
N GLY A 160 -29.46 32.36 16.95
CA GLY A 160 -28.29 33.17 17.31
C GLY A 160 -27.54 32.68 18.55
N ILE A 161 -27.79 31.45 18.99
CA ILE A 161 -27.13 30.85 20.16
C ILE A 161 -25.78 30.28 19.70
N SER A 162 -24.70 30.59 20.43
CA SER A 162 -23.39 30.06 20.09
C SER A 162 -23.31 28.55 20.34
N ALA A 163 -22.63 27.82 19.46
CA ALA A 163 -22.46 26.36 19.58
C ALA A 163 -21.76 25.95 20.89
N GLU A 164 -21.07 26.88 21.55
CA GLU A 164 -20.42 26.68 22.84
C GLU A 164 -21.41 26.69 24.00
N GLN A 165 -22.41 27.57 23.97
CA GLN A 165 -23.50 27.58 24.97
C GLN A 165 -24.28 26.26 24.94
N LEU A 166 -24.63 25.76 23.75
CA LEU A 166 -25.28 24.44 23.62
C LEU A 166 -24.46 23.29 24.18
N ARG A 167 -23.13 23.38 24.07
CA ARG A 167 -22.21 22.33 24.52
C ARG A 167 -22.24 22.18 26.04
N VAL A 168 -22.28 23.30 26.75
CA VAL A 168 -22.27 23.36 28.22
C VAL A 168 -23.66 23.06 28.79
N GLU A 169 -24.72 23.60 28.17
CA GLU A 169 -26.09 23.48 28.68
C GLU A 169 -26.73 22.11 28.40
N MET A 170 -26.52 21.57 27.19
CA MET A 170 -27.16 20.32 26.73
C MET A 170 -26.20 19.13 26.67
N GLY A 171 -24.94 19.29 27.10
CA GLY A 171 -23.95 18.21 27.16
C GLY A 171 -23.57 17.60 25.81
N ILE A 172 -23.82 18.29 24.69
CA ILE A 172 -23.50 17.79 23.35
C ILE A 172 -21.98 17.66 23.21
N PRO A 173 -21.42 16.48 22.91
CA PRO A 173 -19.97 16.37 22.72
C PRO A 173 -19.53 17.13 21.45
N SER A 174 -18.31 17.69 21.49
CA SER A 174 -17.65 18.17 20.27
C SER A 174 -17.43 17.02 19.30
N PHE A 175 -17.52 17.27 17.99
CA PHE A 175 -17.29 16.27 16.96
C PHE A 175 -15.97 15.48 17.15
N SER A 176 -14.89 16.13 17.56
CA SER A 176 -13.61 15.47 17.82
C SER A 176 -13.66 14.45 18.96
N ARG A 177 -14.30 14.80 20.09
CA ARG A 177 -14.51 13.87 21.21
C ARG A 177 -15.43 12.72 20.81
N PHE A 178 -16.53 13.03 20.12
CA PHE A 178 -17.46 12.02 19.62
C PHE A 178 -16.76 11.02 18.68
N LEU A 179 -15.87 11.49 17.81
CA LEU A 179 -15.09 10.65 16.91
C LEU A 179 -14.07 9.78 17.66
N ILE A 180 -13.41 10.32 18.68
CA ILE A 180 -12.45 9.56 19.50
C ILE A 180 -13.17 8.47 20.30
N ASP A 181 -14.32 8.79 20.89
CA ASP A 181 -15.12 7.84 21.67
C ASP A 181 -15.64 6.70 20.78
N ASP A 182 -16.11 7.01 19.58
CA ASP A 182 -16.58 6.00 18.61
C ASP A 182 -15.42 5.12 18.11
N LEU A 183 -14.27 5.73 17.78
CA LEU A 183 -13.10 5.00 17.27
C LEU A 183 -12.46 4.09 18.33
N THR A 184 -12.42 4.52 19.59
CA THR A 184 -11.90 3.72 20.71
C THR A 184 -12.83 2.59 21.12
N THR A 185 -14.13 2.76 20.90
CA THR A 185 -15.14 1.71 21.19
C THR A 185 -15.25 0.71 20.03
N SER A 186 -14.92 1.12 18.80
CA SER A 186 -15.07 0.32 17.58
C SER A 186 -13.90 -0.63 17.27
N TRP A 187 -13.60 -1.55 18.20
CA TRP A 187 -12.61 -2.62 17.98
C TRP A 187 -12.85 -3.43 16.70
N GLY A 188 -14.13 -3.60 16.31
CA GLY A 188 -14.50 -4.28 15.07
C GLY A 188 -13.94 -3.60 13.81
N VAL A 189 -13.91 -2.28 13.75
CA VAL A 189 -13.35 -1.55 12.60
C VAL A 189 -11.84 -1.77 12.50
N LEU A 190 -11.12 -1.70 13.62
CA LEU A 190 -9.67 -1.94 13.64
C LEU A 190 -9.32 -3.36 13.18
N ILE A 191 -10.07 -4.35 13.67
CA ILE A 191 -9.89 -5.75 13.25
C ILE A 191 -10.19 -5.91 11.76
N PHE A 192 -11.29 -5.36 11.28
CA PHE A 192 -11.66 -5.39 9.87
C PHE A 192 -10.56 -4.80 8.98
N VAL A 193 -10.06 -3.61 9.32
CA VAL A 193 -9.03 -2.91 8.56
C VAL A 193 -7.73 -3.71 8.54
N GLY A 194 -7.34 -4.29 9.67
CA GLY A 194 -6.16 -5.17 9.75
C GLY A 194 -6.29 -6.40 8.85
N LEU A 195 -7.43 -7.10 8.93
CA LEU A 195 -7.70 -8.29 8.11
C LEU A 195 -7.78 -7.95 6.61
N ALA A 196 -8.47 -6.86 6.26
CA ALA A 196 -8.59 -6.40 4.89
C ALA A 196 -7.23 -5.98 4.32
N ALA A 197 -6.41 -5.25 5.09
CA ALA A 197 -5.07 -4.84 4.69
C ALA A 197 -4.17 -6.07 4.46
N TYR A 198 -4.21 -7.07 5.35
CA TYR A 198 -3.46 -8.31 5.20
C TYR A 198 -3.88 -9.11 3.97
N ALA A 199 -5.19 -9.25 3.73
CA ALA A 199 -5.73 -9.94 2.57
C ALA A 199 -5.35 -9.22 1.26
N VAL A 200 -5.41 -7.89 1.22
CA VAL A 200 -5.01 -7.08 0.06
C VAL A 200 -3.51 -7.21 -0.17
N TYR A 201 -2.69 -7.09 0.87
CA TYR A 201 -1.23 -7.20 0.77
C TYR A 201 -0.80 -8.56 0.22
N SER A 202 -1.31 -9.64 0.83
CA SER A 202 -0.95 -11.01 0.45
C SER A 202 -1.29 -11.29 -1.02
N ARG A 203 -2.47 -10.84 -1.49
CA ARG A 203 -2.93 -11.08 -2.87
C ARG A 203 -2.26 -10.19 -3.93
N MET A 204 -1.91 -8.95 -3.58
CA MET A 204 -1.27 -8.00 -4.51
C MET A 204 0.25 -8.16 -4.59
N LYS A 205 0.87 -8.78 -3.57
CA LYS A 205 2.30 -9.11 -3.55
C LYS A 205 2.60 -10.50 -4.14
N SER A 206 1.72 -11.49 -3.92
CA SER A 206 1.76 -12.80 -4.58
C SER A 206 1.51 -12.67 -6.07
#